data_AF-A0AAW3ZNF6-F1
#
_entry.id   AF-A0AAW3ZNF6-F1
#
_cell.length_a   1.000
_cell.length_b   1.000
_cell.length_c   1.000
_cell.angle_alpha   90.00
_cell.angle_beta   90.00
_cell.angle_gamma   90.00
#
_symmetry.space_group_name_H-M   'P 1'
#
loop_
_entity.id
_entity.type
_entity.pdbx_description
1 polymer ?
#
loop_
_entity_poly.entity_id
_entity_poly.type
_entity_poly.pdbx_seq_one_letter_code
_entity_poly.pdbx_strand_id
1 'polypeptide(L)'
;MSRLNLLLWVLLLGASSSWAAEVIDEVDYVELAALLARDGESQKAADALAKVDLAAEGVDLAKYHTVAGLVALDLKQLAQAVESFAAAISAGQVDPLIHLYRAQALFGLERYDEVIKAIDAAGDAVSGLSGAWLMRAHANWMLDRKQAAMDTLAEAAQRFPANTSFQRRQVFYLIEAGLYQQAADLGRDYLQRVEGKPEDFVAIGTALRRARSFDEALGFLEQARLQHPQDDAISKALAQTWLEKGNAYAAAEILAEVAERERSLFAESAELFRRAGHPMRALMLNARVEDSERKLKQRVGILVELKRFEQVAGMESELYRAGLLADEDLRYALAYAFFRGGNFEAVERHLSALTRSDLFRKATELRRLMQDCSGQRWTCG
;
A
#
# COMPACT_ATOMS: atom_id res chain seq x y z
N MET A 1 56.97 55.83 -37.93
CA MET A 1 57.04 57.28 -38.23
C MET A 1 55.82 57.95 -37.61
N SER A 2 56.08 59.06 -36.95
CA SER A 2 55.20 59.91 -36.12
C SER A 2 53.95 60.45 -36.83
N ARG A 3 52.86 60.67 -36.06
CA ARG A 3 52.06 61.92 -35.86
C ARG A 3 50.62 61.52 -35.46
N LEU A 4 50.18 61.65 -34.20
CA LEU A 4 49.76 62.85 -33.45
C LEU A 4 48.87 63.82 -34.25
N ASN A 5 47.56 63.86 -33.98
CA ASN A 5 46.94 65.02 -33.33
C ASN A 5 45.47 64.81 -32.92
N LEU A 6 45.20 65.32 -31.71
CA LEU A 6 43.94 65.48 -31.01
C LEU A 6 43.15 66.65 -31.61
N LEU A 7 41.80 66.60 -31.62
CA LEU A 7 40.96 67.76 -31.29
C LEU A 7 39.50 67.35 -31.02
N LEU A 8 39.06 67.78 -29.84
CA LEU A 8 37.78 67.59 -29.18
C LEU A 8 36.79 68.67 -29.63
N TRP A 9 35.55 68.32 -29.96
CA TRP A 9 34.40 69.23 -29.85
C TRP A 9 33.16 68.44 -29.41
N VAL A 10 32.81 68.62 -28.15
CA VAL A 10 31.48 68.36 -27.58
C VAL A 10 30.71 69.68 -27.72
N LEU A 11 29.45 69.66 -28.19
CA LEU A 11 28.33 70.44 -27.65
C LEU A 11 27.01 70.21 -28.43
N LEU A 12 25.99 69.86 -27.64
CA LEU A 12 24.57 70.25 -27.70
C LEU A 12 23.63 69.68 -28.79
N LEU A 13 22.87 68.66 -28.35
CA LEU A 13 21.41 68.69 -28.20
C LEU A 13 20.59 69.27 -29.37
N GLY A 14 20.21 68.37 -30.29
CA GLY A 14 18.95 68.44 -31.02
C GLY A 14 18.07 67.28 -30.58
N ALA A 15 17.17 67.52 -29.63
CA ALA A 15 16.12 66.58 -29.26
C ALA A 15 15.20 66.36 -30.47
N SER A 16 15.34 65.22 -31.14
CA SER A 16 14.28 64.66 -31.96
C SER A 16 13.69 63.50 -31.18
N SER A 17 12.56 63.77 -30.54
CA SER A 17 11.64 62.76 -30.03
C SER A 17 11.13 61.94 -31.21
N SER A 18 11.89 60.92 -31.59
CA SER A 18 11.34 59.80 -32.33
C SER A 18 10.41 59.06 -31.36
N TRP A 19 9.12 59.23 -31.57
CA TRP A 19 8.13 58.30 -31.04
C TRP A 19 8.39 56.98 -31.75
N ALA A 20 9.29 56.17 -31.18
CA ALA A 20 9.28 54.74 -31.46
C ALA A 20 7.94 54.25 -30.90
N ALA A 21 6.99 53.96 -31.80
CA ALA A 21 5.86 53.13 -31.43
C ALA A 21 6.46 51.84 -30.88
N GLU A 22 6.38 51.66 -29.56
CA GLU A 22 6.64 50.38 -28.93
C GLU A 22 5.68 49.41 -29.60
N VAL A 23 6.21 48.58 -30.50
CA VAL A 23 5.56 47.34 -30.88
C VAL A 23 5.57 46.52 -29.59
N ILE A 24 4.53 46.67 -28.78
CA ILE A 24 4.24 45.71 -27.74
C ILE A 24 3.93 44.45 -28.53
N ASP A 25 4.89 43.52 -28.57
CA ASP A 25 4.63 42.16 -29.02
C ASP A 25 3.40 41.70 -28.24
N GLU A 26 2.27 41.59 -28.94
CA GLU A 26 1.02 41.16 -28.35
C GLU A 26 1.28 39.75 -27.80
N VAL A 27 1.23 39.61 -26.48
CA VAL A 27 1.62 38.36 -25.83
C VAL A 27 0.67 37.27 -26.29
N ASP A 28 1.18 36.30 -27.04
CA ASP A 28 0.43 35.10 -27.37
C ASP A 28 0.23 34.27 -26.10
N TYR A 29 -0.89 34.52 -25.43
CA TYR A 29 -1.25 33.85 -24.18
C TYR A 29 -1.51 32.35 -24.40
N VAL A 30 -1.83 31.90 -25.62
CA VAL A 30 -2.01 30.48 -25.93
C VAL A 30 -0.64 29.78 -25.95
N GLU A 31 0.36 30.38 -26.60
CA GLU A 31 1.73 29.85 -26.60
C GLU A 31 2.37 29.90 -25.21
N LEU A 32 2.17 31.01 -24.49
CA LEU A 32 2.64 31.13 -23.10
C LEU A 32 2.02 30.05 -22.22
N ALA A 33 0.70 29.82 -22.33
CA ALA A 33 0.03 28.76 -21.58
C ALA A 33 0.55 27.37 -21.96
N ALA A 34 0.78 27.10 -23.23
CA ALA A 34 1.34 25.83 -23.70
C ALA A 34 2.75 25.59 -23.11
N LEU A 35 3.59 26.62 -23.07
CA LEU A 35 4.92 26.56 -22.46
C LEU A 35 4.84 26.27 -20.96
N LEU A 36 4.00 27.02 -20.24
CA LEU A 36 3.80 26.85 -18.80
C LEU A 36 3.25 25.47 -18.46
N ALA A 37 2.29 24.96 -19.24
CA ALA A 37 1.74 23.62 -19.06
C ALA A 37 2.82 22.55 -19.26
N ARG A 38 3.68 22.70 -20.27
CA ARG A 38 4.81 21.77 -20.51
C ARG A 38 5.81 21.78 -19.36
N ASP A 39 6.02 22.92 -18.72
CA ASP A 39 6.94 23.08 -17.59
C ASP A 39 6.31 22.65 -16.24
N GLY A 40 5.06 22.16 -16.25
CA GLY A 40 4.34 21.70 -15.05
C GLY A 40 3.71 22.82 -14.22
N GLU A 41 3.67 24.04 -14.75
CA GLU A 41 3.14 25.24 -14.10
C GLU A 41 1.66 25.43 -14.42
N SER A 42 0.85 24.40 -14.17
CA SER A 42 -0.53 24.29 -14.66
C SER A 42 -1.46 25.40 -14.15
N GLN A 43 -1.26 25.90 -12.93
CA GLN A 43 -2.03 27.04 -12.45
C GLN A 43 -1.69 28.33 -13.22
N LYS A 44 -0.41 28.59 -13.49
CA LYS A 44 0.00 29.77 -14.27
C LYS A 44 -0.46 29.66 -15.72
N ALA A 45 -0.45 28.44 -16.27
CA ALA A 45 -0.99 28.17 -17.60
C ALA A 45 -2.49 28.48 -17.66
N ALA A 46 -3.27 28.09 -16.64
CA ALA A 46 -4.68 28.44 -16.52
C ALA A 46 -4.89 29.96 -16.45
N ASP A 47 -4.09 30.66 -15.65
CA ASP A 47 -4.14 32.12 -15.50
C ASP A 47 -3.79 32.84 -16.83
N ALA A 48 -2.89 32.27 -17.63
CA ALA A 48 -2.56 32.76 -18.97
C ALA A 48 -3.72 32.54 -19.95
N LEU A 49 -4.34 31.35 -19.98
CA LEU A 49 -5.50 31.05 -20.83
C LEU A 49 -6.70 31.95 -20.51
N ALA A 50 -6.87 32.36 -19.25
CA ALA A 50 -7.94 33.27 -18.84
C ALA A 50 -7.81 34.68 -19.44
N LYS A 51 -6.66 35.04 -20.00
CA LYS A 51 -6.40 36.33 -20.66
C LYS A 51 -6.64 36.30 -22.17
N VAL A 52 -6.90 35.14 -22.76
CA VAL A 52 -7.18 34.99 -24.20
C VAL A 52 -8.60 35.46 -24.48
N ASP A 53 -8.76 36.43 -25.38
CA ASP A 53 -10.07 36.79 -25.93
C ASP A 53 -10.43 35.85 -27.09
N LEU A 54 -11.35 34.92 -26.83
CA LEU A 54 -11.79 33.92 -27.82
C LEU A 54 -12.61 34.51 -28.96
N ALA A 55 -13.06 35.76 -28.86
CA ALA A 55 -13.75 36.46 -29.94
C ALA A 55 -12.78 37.20 -30.89
N ALA A 56 -11.50 37.30 -30.54
CA ALA A 56 -10.51 37.96 -31.38
C ALA A 56 -10.24 37.17 -32.67
N GLU A 57 -10.08 37.88 -33.78
CA GLU A 57 -9.71 37.26 -35.05
C GLU A 57 -8.28 36.69 -34.98
N GLY A 58 -8.08 35.50 -35.55
CA GLY A 58 -6.76 34.86 -35.62
C GLY A 58 -6.40 33.95 -34.44
N VAL A 59 -7.23 33.85 -33.41
CA VAL A 59 -7.02 32.89 -32.31
C VAL A 59 -7.20 31.46 -32.83
N ASP A 60 -6.18 30.62 -32.65
CA ASP A 60 -6.28 29.19 -32.90
C ASP A 60 -7.09 28.53 -31.78
N LEU A 61 -8.42 28.45 -31.99
CA LEU A 61 -9.36 27.86 -31.03
C LEU A 61 -9.08 26.37 -30.79
N ALA A 62 -8.62 25.63 -31.80
CA ALA A 62 -8.29 24.22 -31.65
C ALA A 62 -7.11 24.05 -30.69
N LYS A 63 -6.06 24.87 -30.85
CA LYS A 63 -4.91 24.89 -29.95
C LYS A 63 -5.28 25.39 -28.56
N TYR A 64 -6.02 26.50 -28.44
CA TYR A 64 -6.47 27.04 -27.16
C TYR A 64 -7.20 25.96 -26.34
N HIS A 65 -8.21 25.33 -26.92
CA HIS A 65 -9.01 24.32 -26.24
C HIS A 65 -8.20 23.04 -25.94
N THR A 66 -7.21 22.71 -26.77
CA THR A 66 -6.28 21.60 -26.49
C THR A 66 -5.45 21.90 -25.23
N VAL A 67 -4.83 23.07 -25.16
CA VAL A 67 -4.02 23.49 -24.00
C VAL A 67 -4.90 23.61 -22.75
N ALA A 68 -6.09 24.21 -22.86
CA ALA A 68 -7.04 24.30 -21.76
C ALA A 68 -7.45 22.93 -21.22
N GLY A 69 -7.71 21.96 -22.11
CA GLY A 69 -8.03 20.59 -21.72
C GLY A 69 -6.88 19.89 -20.99
N LEU A 70 -5.64 20.05 -21.47
CA LEU A 70 -4.45 19.48 -20.83
C LEU A 70 -4.20 20.09 -19.44
N VAL A 71 -4.31 21.41 -19.32
CA VAL A 71 -4.18 22.12 -18.04
C VAL A 71 -5.26 21.68 -17.06
N ALA A 72 -6.52 21.60 -17.51
CA ALA A 72 -7.63 21.13 -16.67
C ALA A 72 -7.42 19.67 -16.22
N LEU A 73 -6.87 18.81 -17.09
CA LEU A 73 -6.57 17.42 -16.75
C LEU A 73 -5.50 17.33 -15.65
N ASP A 74 -4.42 18.10 -15.76
CA ASP A 74 -3.35 18.13 -14.75
C ASP A 74 -3.83 18.70 -13.39
N LEU A 75 -4.70 19.72 -13.44
CA LEU A 75 -5.39 20.28 -12.27
C LEU A 75 -6.52 19.37 -11.74
N LYS A 76 -6.74 18.19 -12.33
CA LYS A 76 -7.80 17.23 -11.99
C LYS A 76 -9.23 17.80 -12.11
N GLN A 77 -9.41 18.83 -12.92
CA GLN A 77 -10.70 19.42 -13.29
C GLN A 77 -11.31 18.62 -14.45
N LEU A 78 -11.64 17.36 -14.19
CA LEU A 78 -11.94 16.38 -15.23
C LEU A 78 -13.12 16.75 -16.14
N ALA A 79 -14.19 17.34 -15.58
CA ALA A 79 -15.35 17.77 -16.37
C ALA A 79 -14.97 18.87 -17.37
N GLN A 80 -14.22 19.88 -16.92
CA GLN A 80 -13.73 20.95 -17.77
C GLN A 80 -12.76 20.44 -18.83
N ALA A 81 -11.92 19.46 -18.49
CA ALA A 81 -11.03 18.81 -19.45
C ALA A 81 -11.83 18.13 -20.58
N VAL A 82 -12.89 17.37 -20.24
CA VAL A 82 -13.78 16.74 -21.25
C VAL A 82 -14.42 17.77 -22.17
N GLU A 83 -14.94 18.86 -21.62
CA GLU A 83 -15.56 19.95 -22.39
C GLU A 83 -14.55 20.64 -23.30
N SER A 84 -13.36 20.94 -22.78
CA SER A 84 -12.29 21.59 -23.53
C SER A 84 -11.80 20.71 -24.68
N PHE A 85 -11.57 19.42 -24.46
CA PHE A 85 -11.21 18.51 -25.55
C PHE A 85 -12.33 18.36 -26.59
N ALA A 86 -13.60 18.34 -26.17
CA ALA A 86 -14.73 18.33 -27.11
C ALA A 86 -14.80 19.62 -27.94
N ALA A 87 -14.51 20.78 -27.34
CA ALA A 87 -14.42 22.06 -28.04
C ALA A 87 -13.24 22.09 -29.01
N ALA A 88 -12.07 21.56 -28.63
CA ALA A 88 -10.91 21.43 -29.52
C ALA A 88 -11.23 20.59 -30.77
N ILE A 89 -11.87 19.44 -30.58
CA ILE A 89 -12.33 18.58 -31.68
C ILE A 89 -13.34 19.33 -32.58
N SER A 90 -14.28 20.05 -31.98
CA SER A 90 -15.30 20.82 -32.72
C SER A 90 -14.68 22.00 -33.50
N ALA A 91 -13.59 22.56 -32.99
CA ALA A 91 -12.79 23.61 -33.64
C ALA A 91 -11.84 23.07 -34.73
N GLY A 92 -11.85 21.76 -35.02
CA GLY A 92 -11.09 21.15 -36.10
C GLY A 92 -9.72 20.60 -35.71
N GLN A 93 -9.47 20.32 -34.43
CA GLN A 93 -8.25 19.61 -34.02
C GLN A 93 -8.15 18.25 -34.72
N VAL A 94 -7.01 17.99 -35.36
CA VAL A 94 -6.77 16.79 -36.18
C VAL A 94 -5.85 15.77 -35.52
N ASP A 95 -5.14 16.13 -34.44
CA ASP A 95 -4.30 15.18 -33.71
C ASP A 95 -5.17 14.09 -33.05
N PRO A 96 -5.06 12.81 -33.44
CA PRO A 96 -5.87 11.74 -32.87
C PRO A 96 -5.67 11.55 -31.35
N LEU A 97 -4.53 11.97 -30.79
CA LEU A 97 -4.26 11.89 -29.34
C LEU A 97 -5.23 12.75 -28.52
N ILE A 98 -5.88 13.75 -29.12
CA ILE A 98 -6.93 14.54 -28.45
C ILE A 98 -8.04 13.65 -27.88
N HIS A 99 -8.37 12.57 -28.60
CA HIS A 99 -9.37 11.61 -28.16
C HIS A 99 -8.88 10.75 -27.00
N LEU A 100 -7.58 10.43 -26.92
CA LEU A 100 -7.00 9.73 -25.78
C LEU A 100 -7.04 10.58 -24.51
N TYR A 101 -6.68 11.87 -24.60
CA TYR A 101 -6.76 12.78 -23.44
C TYR A 101 -8.20 12.96 -22.98
N ARG A 102 -9.14 13.07 -23.93
CA ARG A 102 -10.58 13.04 -23.62
C ARG A 102 -10.98 11.73 -22.93
N ALA A 103 -10.50 10.58 -23.40
CA ALA A 103 -10.75 9.28 -22.79
C ALA A 103 -10.22 9.21 -21.35
N GLN A 104 -9.03 9.75 -21.08
CA GLN A 104 -8.46 9.83 -19.72
C GLN A 104 -9.34 10.64 -18.77
N ALA A 105 -9.79 11.82 -19.21
CA ALA A 105 -10.68 12.66 -18.42
C ALA A 105 -12.04 11.98 -18.18
N LEU A 106 -12.63 11.37 -19.21
CA LEU A 106 -13.87 10.60 -19.11
C LEU A 106 -13.73 9.39 -18.17
N PHE A 107 -12.58 8.73 -18.18
CA PHE A 107 -12.29 7.59 -17.35
C PHE A 107 -12.26 7.96 -15.87
N GLY A 108 -11.63 9.09 -15.51
CA GLY A 108 -11.66 9.62 -14.15
C GLY A 108 -13.04 10.10 -13.68
N LEU A 109 -13.95 10.39 -14.62
CA LEU A 109 -15.37 10.65 -14.36
C LEU A 109 -16.25 9.39 -14.40
N GLU A 110 -15.65 8.21 -14.58
CA GLU A 110 -16.35 6.92 -14.66
C GLU A 110 -17.37 6.82 -15.82
N ARG A 111 -17.21 7.64 -16.87
CA ARG A 111 -18.05 7.64 -18.08
C ARG A 111 -17.57 6.60 -19.09
N TYR A 112 -17.59 5.32 -18.68
CA TYR A 112 -16.87 4.23 -19.36
C TYR A 112 -17.31 3.96 -20.81
N ASP A 113 -18.59 4.09 -21.15
CA ASP A 113 -19.02 3.92 -22.56
C ASP A 113 -18.41 4.99 -23.48
N GLU A 114 -18.22 6.22 -22.98
CA GLU A 114 -17.59 7.29 -23.74
C GLU A 114 -16.07 7.16 -23.80
N VAL A 115 -15.46 6.54 -22.78
CA VAL A 115 -14.04 6.16 -22.82
C VAL A 115 -13.78 5.25 -24.02
N ILE A 116 -14.57 4.20 -24.19
CA ILE A 116 -14.41 3.26 -25.30
C ILE A 116 -14.58 3.98 -26.64
N LYS A 117 -15.64 4.79 -26.80
CA LYS A 117 -15.86 5.59 -28.02
C LYS A 117 -14.71 6.55 -28.33
N ALA A 118 -14.13 7.18 -27.30
CA ALA A 118 -13.00 8.08 -27.47
C ALA A 118 -11.73 7.32 -27.88
N ILE A 119 -11.46 6.15 -27.28
CA ILE A 119 -10.33 5.30 -27.71
C ILE A 119 -10.54 4.81 -29.15
N ASP A 120 -11.77 4.43 -29.53
CA ASP A 120 -12.10 4.04 -30.91
C ASP A 120 -11.89 5.20 -31.90
N ALA A 121 -12.29 6.42 -31.54
CA ALA A 121 -12.08 7.61 -32.36
C ALA A 121 -10.59 7.97 -32.54
N ALA A 122 -9.75 7.68 -31.54
CA ALA A 122 -8.30 7.85 -31.65
C ALA A 122 -7.66 6.87 -32.64
N GLY A 123 -8.32 5.74 -32.92
CA GLY A 123 -7.93 4.75 -33.92
C GLY A 123 -6.52 4.21 -33.73
N ASP A 124 -5.79 4.05 -34.83
CA ASP A 124 -4.46 3.41 -34.83
C ASP A 124 -3.39 4.21 -34.06
N ALA A 125 -3.60 5.51 -33.84
CA ALA A 125 -2.66 6.36 -33.13
C ALA A 125 -2.42 5.90 -31.69
N VAL A 126 -3.40 5.25 -31.06
CA VAL A 126 -3.31 4.75 -29.68
C VAL A 126 -3.06 3.25 -29.59
N SER A 127 -3.09 2.54 -30.72
CA SER A 127 -2.90 1.08 -30.77
C SER A 127 -1.52 0.65 -30.27
N GLY A 128 -0.51 1.53 -30.34
CA GLY A 128 0.83 1.32 -29.78
C GLY A 128 0.98 1.66 -28.29
N LEU A 129 -0.07 2.17 -27.64
CA LEU A 129 -0.01 2.66 -26.25
C LEU A 129 -0.67 1.67 -25.30
N SER A 130 0.14 0.95 -24.51
CA SER A 130 -0.36 -0.05 -23.56
C SER A 130 -1.39 0.51 -22.56
N GLY A 131 -1.25 1.77 -22.17
CA GLY A 131 -2.20 2.46 -21.29
C GLY A 131 -3.61 2.55 -21.87
N ALA A 132 -3.75 2.75 -23.19
CA ALA A 132 -5.05 2.80 -23.84
C ALA A 132 -5.76 1.42 -23.81
N TRP A 133 -5.00 0.34 -23.97
CA TRP A 133 -5.53 -1.04 -23.87
C TRP A 133 -6.00 -1.37 -22.46
N LEU A 134 -5.22 -1.02 -21.43
CA LEU A 134 -5.62 -1.20 -20.03
C LEU A 134 -6.89 -0.40 -19.70
N MET A 135 -6.97 0.84 -20.17
CA MET A 135 -8.14 1.69 -19.98
C MET A 135 -9.38 1.14 -20.68
N ARG A 136 -9.25 0.66 -21.93
CA ARG A 136 -10.34 0.00 -22.67
C ARG A 136 -10.82 -1.26 -21.95
N ALA A 137 -9.90 -2.11 -21.50
CA ALA A 137 -10.26 -3.33 -20.77
C ALA A 137 -11.01 -3.00 -19.47
N HIS A 138 -10.55 -2.01 -18.72
CA HIS A 138 -11.18 -1.61 -17.47
C HIS A 138 -12.54 -0.94 -17.71
N ALA A 139 -12.68 -0.09 -18.71
CA ALA A 139 -13.98 0.45 -19.10
C ALA A 139 -14.99 -0.67 -19.44
N ASN A 140 -14.57 -1.70 -20.19
CA ASN A 140 -15.43 -2.85 -20.46
C ASN A 140 -15.80 -3.63 -19.19
N TRP A 141 -14.85 -3.80 -18.26
CA TRP A 141 -15.11 -4.48 -16.98
C TRP A 141 -16.17 -3.74 -16.16
N MET A 142 -16.04 -2.43 -16.02
CA MET A 142 -16.98 -1.61 -15.25
C MET A 142 -18.38 -1.52 -15.88
N LEU A 143 -18.48 -1.76 -17.18
CA LEU A 143 -19.75 -1.88 -17.92
C LEU A 143 -20.34 -3.30 -17.87
N ASP A 144 -19.81 -4.19 -17.03
CA ASP A 144 -20.17 -5.61 -16.92
C ASP A 144 -19.97 -6.42 -18.22
N ARG A 145 -19.17 -5.89 -19.17
CA ARG A 145 -18.77 -6.57 -20.41
C ARG A 145 -17.53 -7.42 -20.17
N LYS A 146 -17.63 -8.37 -19.23
CA LYS A 146 -16.49 -9.17 -18.72
C LYS A 146 -15.70 -9.87 -19.82
N GLN A 147 -16.38 -10.49 -20.79
CA GLN A 147 -15.72 -11.18 -21.90
C GLN A 147 -14.90 -10.20 -22.75
N ALA A 148 -15.49 -9.05 -23.13
CA ALA A 148 -14.80 -8.03 -23.91
C ALA A 148 -13.57 -7.46 -23.17
N ALA A 149 -13.65 -7.30 -21.84
CA ALA A 149 -12.51 -6.92 -21.03
C ALA A 149 -11.38 -7.95 -21.08
N MET A 150 -11.70 -9.24 -20.94
CA MET A 150 -10.72 -10.33 -20.99
C MET A 150 -10.11 -10.49 -22.38
N ASP A 151 -10.90 -10.36 -23.44
CA ASP A 151 -10.45 -10.41 -24.84
C ASP A 151 -9.51 -9.24 -25.16
N THR A 152 -9.87 -8.02 -24.71
CA THR A 152 -9.01 -6.82 -24.85
C THR A 152 -7.65 -7.04 -24.18
N LEU A 153 -7.61 -7.63 -22.98
CA LEU A 153 -6.36 -7.92 -22.29
C LEU A 153 -5.55 -9.02 -22.97
N ALA A 154 -6.21 -10.05 -23.51
CA ALA A 154 -5.55 -11.14 -24.22
C ALA A 154 -4.91 -10.65 -25.53
N GLU A 155 -5.62 -9.80 -26.29
CA GLU A 155 -5.08 -9.17 -27.49
C GLU A 155 -3.91 -8.24 -27.16
N ALA A 156 -4.05 -7.42 -26.11
CA ALA A 156 -2.98 -6.55 -25.66
C ALA A 156 -1.74 -7.34 -25.21
N ALA A 157 -1.90 -8.46 -24.51
CA ALA A 157 -0.79 -9.32 -24.12
C ALA A 157 -0.01 -9.89 -25.33
N GLN A 158 -0.70 -10.18 -26.45
CA GLN A 158 -0.05 -10.60 -27.69
C GLN A 158 0.71 -9.45 -28.36
N ARG A 159 0.14 -8.24 -28.34
CA ARG A 159 0.73 -7.04 -28.94
C ARG A 159 1.91 -6.49 -28.16
N PHE A 160 1.88 -6.62 -26.83
CA PHE A 160 2.91 -6.14 -25.91
C PHE A 160 3.51 -7.30 -25.10
N PRO A 161 4.26 -8.22 -25.73
CA PRO A 161 4.74 -9.43 -25.06
C PRO A 161 5.67 -9.15 -23.87
N ALA A 162 6.36 -7.99 -23.86
CA ALA A 162 7.20 -7.56 -22.74
C ALA A 162 6.42 -6.90 -21.59
N ASN A 163 5.16 -6.51 -21.81
CA ASN A 163 4.34 -5.86 -20.79
C ASN A 163 3.42 -6.87 -20.10
N THR A 164 3.79 -7.20 -18.89
CA THR A 164 3.21 -8.28 -18.07
C THR A 164 1.97 -7.84 -17.29
N SER A 165 1.67 -6.54 -17.31
CA SER A 165 0.53 -5.96 -16.59
C SER A 165 -0.82 -6.47 -17.11
N PHE A 166 -0.90 -6.92 -18.37
CA PHE A 166 -2.13 -7.44 -18.96
C PHE A 166 -2.55 -8.77 -18.34
N GLN A 167 -1.62 -9.73 -18.26
CA GLN A 167 -1.85 -11.03 -17.63
C GLN A 167 -2.14 -10.85 -16.15
N ARG A 168 -1.37 -9.98 -15.46
CA ARG A 168 -1.66 -9.63 -14.07
C ARG A 168 -3.09 -9.12 -13.93
N ARG A 169 -3.54 -8.19 -14.78
CA ARG A 169 -4.92 -7.65 -14.74
C ARG A 169 -5.97 -8.74 -14.97
N GLN A 170 -5.74 -9.67 -15.90
CA GLN A 170 -6.63 -10.82 -16.12
C GLN A 170 -6.80 -11.66 -14.85
N VAL A 171 -5.71 -11.94 -14.13
CA VAL A 171 -5.77 -12.68 -12.85
C VAL A 171 -6.63 -11.92 -11.83
N PHE A 172 -6.43 -10.61 -11.66
CA PHE A 172 -7.24 -9.82 -10.72
C PHE A 172 -8.73 -9.79 -11.08
N TYR A 173 -9.06 -9.68 -12.37
CA TYR A 173 -10.45 -9.78 -12.83
C TYR A 173 -11.08 -11.14 -12.57
N LEU A 174 -10.34 -12.24 -12.74
CA LEU A 174 -10.82 -13.57 -12.36
C LEU A 174 -11.11 -13.66 -10.85
N ILE A 175 -10.26 -13.07 -9.99
CA ILE A 175 -10.50 -13.01 -8.54
C ILE A 175 -11.76 -12.19 -8.23
N GLU A 176 -11.90 -11.01 -8.82
CA GLU A 176 -13.09 -10.16 -8.64
C GLU A 176 -14.38 -10.86 -9.11
N ALA A 177 -14.30 -11.70 -10.14
CA ALA A 177 -15.41 -12.52 -10.61
C ALA A 177 -15.67 -13.78 -9.78
N GLY A 178 -14.87 -14.07 -8.75
CA GLY A 178 -15.00 -15.28 -7.93
C GLY A 178 -14.46 -16.55 -8.58
N LEU A 179 -13.74 -16.45 -9.70
CA LEU A 179 -13.18 -17.57 -10.46
C LEU A 179 -11.77 -17.92 -9.94
N TYR A 180 -11.66 -18.26 -8.65
CA TYR A 180 -10.38 -18.36 -7.95
C TYR A 180 -9.45 -19.45 -8.48
N GLN A 181 -9.99 -20.61 -8.86
CA GLN A 181 -9.19 -21.68 -9.48
C GLN A 181 -8.57 -21.21 -10.80
N GLN A 182 -9.36 -20.56 -11.66
CA GLN A 182 -8.86 -20.02 -12.93
C GLN A 182 -7.85 -18.90 -12.70
N ALA A 183 -8.08 -18.05 -11.69
CA ALA A 183 -7.13 -17.02 -11.30
C ALA A 183 -5.79 -17.62 -10.84
N ALA A 184 -5.82 -18.68 -10.04
CA ALA A 184 -4.63 -19.39 -9.58
C ALA A 184 -3.90 -20.08 -10.74
N ASP A 185 -4.63 -20.72 -11.66
CA ASP A 185 -4.06 -21.38 -12.84
C ASP A 185 -3.38 -20.37 -13.77
N LEU A 186 -4.08 -19.28 -14.10
CA LEU A 186 -3.54 -18.21 -14.94
C LEU A 186 -2.36 -17.49 -14.25
N GLY A 187 -2.46 -17.27 -12.94
CA GLY A 187 -1.37 -16.69 -12.15
C GLY A 187 -0.12 -17.56 -12.18
N ARG A 188 -0.27 -18.89 -12.12
CA ARG A 188 0.86 -19.82 -12.21
C ARG A 188 1.51 -19.80 -13.60
N ASP A 189 0.71 -19.83 -14.66
CA ASP A 189 1.22 -19.74 -16.04
C ASP A 189 1.93 -18.41 -16.30
N TYR A 190 1.34 -17.32 -15.82
CA TYR A 190 1.93 -15.98 -15.86
C TYR A 190 3.36 -15.97 -15.28
N LEU A 191 3.55 -16.56 -14.10
CA LEU A 191 4.81 -16.46 -13.37
C LEU A 191 5.89 -17.43 -13.87
N GLN A 192 5.50 -18.50 -14.57
CA GLN A 192 6.45 -19.39 -15.26
C GLN A 192 7.10 -18.72 -16.48
N ARG A 193 6.42 -17.78 -17.14
CA ARG A 193 6.88 -17.21 -18.43
C ARG A 193 7.65 -15.90 -18.30
N VAL A 194 7.46 -15.20 -17.19
CA VAL A 194 7.77 -13.76 -17.10
C VAL A 194 9.04 -13.43 -16.28
N GLU A 195 9.72 -14.41 -15.69
CA GLU A 195 10.57 -14.17 -14.51
C GLU A 195 9.73 -13.43 -13.45
N GLY A 196 8.70 -14.11 -12.94
CA GLY A 196 7.74 -13.54 -12.00
C GLY A 196 8.43 -12.78 -10.88
N LYS A 197 8.08 -11.49 -10.71
CA LYS A 197 8.63 -10.69 -9.62
C LYS A 197 7.98 -11.10 -8.30
N PRO A 198 8.72 -11.14 -7.18
CA PRO A 198 8.15 -11.48 -5.89
C PRO A 198 6.91 -10.66 -5.51
N GLU A 199 6.85 -9.39 -5.91
CA GLU A 199 5.71 -8.50 -5.65
C GLU A 199 4.42 -8.98 -6.33
N ASP A 200 4.51 -9.60 -7.51
CA ASP A 200 3.35 -10.13 -8.22
C ASP A 200 2.80 -11.38 -7.52
N PHE A 201 3.70 -12.26 -7.04
CA PHE A 201 3.30 -13.41 -6.22
C PHE A 201 2.60 -12.98 -4.93
N VAL A 202 3.18 -12.01 -4.20
CA VAL A 202 2.58 -11.48 -2.98
C VAL A 202 1.21 -10.86 -3.26
N ALA A 203 1.08 -10.08 -4.34
CA ALA A 203 -0.16 -9.41 -4.69
C ALA A 203 -1.28 -10.40 -5.05
N ILE A 204 -1.00 -11.39 -5.92
CA ILE A 204 -1.99 -12.39 -6.34
C ILE A 204 -2.35 -13.31 -5.18
N GLY A 205 -1.36 -13.82 -4.44
CA GLY A 205 -1.60 -14.68 -3.27
C GLY A 205 -2.41 -13.96 -2.18
N THR A 206 -2.12 -12.69 -1.92
CA THR A 206 -2.91 -11.87 -0.99
C THR A 206 -4.33 -11.63 -1.47
N ALA A 207 -4.54 -11.44 -2.77
CA ALA A 207 -5.87 -11.26 -3.34
C ALA A 207 -6.72 -12.54 -3.20
N LEU A 208 -6.15 -13.71 -3.51
CA LEU A 208 -6.79 -15.01 -3.30
C LEU A 208 -7.14 -15.23 -1.81
N ARG A 209 -6.20 -14.91 -0.90
CA ARG A 209 -6.44 -14.97 0.55
C ARG A 209 -7.58 -14.06 0.99
N ARG A 210 -7.60 -12.80 0.55
CA ARG A 210 -8.68 -11.84 0.91
C ARG A 210 -10.04 -12.29 0.39
N ALA A 211 -10.07 -13.01 -0.72
CA ALA A 211 -11.26 -13.67 -1.23
C ALA A 211 -11.64 -14.96 -0.48
N ARG A 212 -10.90 -15.32 0.58
CA ARG A 212 -11.03 -16.56 1.39
C ARG A 212 -10.80 -17.86 0.62
N SER A 213 -10.17 -17.79 -0.55
CA SER A 213 -9.72 -18.94 -1.34
C SER A 213 -8.38 -19.45 -0.81
N PHE A 214 -8.40 -19.99 0.42
CA PHE A 214 -7.18 -20.28 1.16
C PHE A 214 -6.34 -21.39 0.52
N ASP A 215 -6.97 -22.43 -0.04
CA ASP A 215 -6.23 -23.55 -0.63
C ASP A 215 -5.46 -23.12 -1.89
N GLU A 216 -6.10 -22.33 -2.74
CA GLU A 216 -5.49 -21.74 -3.93
C GLU A 216 -4.40 -20.74 -3.54
N ALA A 217 -4.66 -19.87 -2.55
CA ALA A 217 -3.66 -18.92 -2.05
C ALA A 217 -2.42 -19.62 -1.49
N LEU A 218 -2.61 -20.69 -0.70
CA LEU A 218 -1.53 -21.47 -0.12
C LEU A 218 -0.70 -22.17 -1.18
N GLY A 219 -1.34 -22.94 -2.08
CA GLY A 219 -0.62 -23.65 -3.15
C GLY A 219 0.15 -22.68 -4.05
N PHE A 220 -0.44 -21.52 -4.32
CA PHE A 220 0.19 -20.45 -5.10
C PHE A 220 1.41 -19.84 -4.39
N LEU A 221 1.28 -19.46 -3.11
CA LEU A 221 2.36 -18.85 -2.33
C LEU A 221 3.47 -19.86 -1.96
N GLU A 222 3.14 -21.15 -1.78
CA GLU A 222 4.13 -22.21 -1.58
C GLU A 222 4.99 -22.39 -2.82
N GLN A 223 4.38 -22.43 -4.01
CA GLN A 223 5.12 -22.47 -5.26
C GLN A 223 5.99 -21.21 -5.44
N ALA A 224 5.49 -20.03 -5.07
CA ALA A 224 6.26 -18.79 -5.08
C ALA A 224 7.50 -18.88 -4.19
N ARG A 225 7.34 -19.42 -2.98
CA ARG A 225 8.42 -19.58 -2.01
C ARG A 225 9.48 -20.58 -2.48
N LEU A 226 9.10 -21.61 -3.25
CA LEU A 226 10.06 -22.52 -3.86
C LEU A 226 10.93 -21.82 -4.92
N GLN A 227 10.37 -20.86 -5.66
CA GLN A 227 11.09 -20.09 -6.68
C GLN A 227 11.93 -18.96 -6.07
N HIS A 228 11.43 -18.35 -4.99
CA HIS A 228 12.05 -17.23 -4.30
C HIS A 228 12.24 -17.53 -2.80
N PRO A 229 13.12 -18.49 -2.43
CA PRO A 229 13.22 -18.98 -1.06
C PRO A 229 13.74 -17.96 -0.05
N GLN A 230 14.36 -16.87 -0.51
CA GLN A 230 14.89 -15.79 0.34
C GLN A 230 13.97 -14.57 0.40
N ASP A 231 12.82 -14.60 -0.29
CA ASP A 231 11.89 -13.49 -0.24
C ASP A 231 10.98 -13.61 1.00
N ASP A 232 11.23 -12.71 1.96
CA ASP A 232 10.50 -12.68 3.21
C ASP A 232 9.06 -12.17 3.04
N ALA A 233 8.75 -11.38 2.00
CA ALA A 233 7.40 -10.90 1.75
C ALA A 233 6.46 -12.04 1.30
N ILE A 234 6.95 -12.94 0.45
CA ILE A 234 6.23 -14.17 0.08
C ILE A 234 6.00 -15.04 1.33
N SER A 235 7.05 -15.24 2.14
CA SER A 235 6.95 -16.07 3.35
C SER A 235 5.96 -15.48 4.37
N LYS A 236 5.95 -14.16 4.57
CA LYS A 236 4.97 -13.48 5.42
C LYS A 236 3.55 -13.59 4.88
N ALA A 237 3.36 -13.41 3.57
CA ALA A 237 2.05 -13.59 2.93
C ALA A 237 1.53 -15.03 3.12
N LEU A 238 2.41 -16.02 2.99
CA LEU A 238 2.09 -17.43 3.23
C LEU A 238 1.72 -17.69 4.70
N ALA A 239 2.50 -17.16 5.65
CA ALA A 239 2.20 -17.28 7.08
C ALA A 239 0.86 -16.64 7.45
N GLN A 240 0.56 -15.45 6.93
CA GLN A 240 -0.74 -14.79 7.13
C GLN A 240 -1.89 -15.62 6.57
N THR A 241 -1.69 -16.28 5.43
CA THR A 241 -2.68 -17.17 4.81
C THR A 241 -2.97 -18.37 5.71
N TRP A 242 -1.93 -19.03 6.24
CA TRP A 242 -2.08 -20.12 7.20
C TRP A 242 -2.80 -19.68 8.48
N LEU A 243 -2.47 -18.50 9.00
CA LEU A 243 -3.08 -17.96 10.20
C LEU A 243 -4.58 -17.70 10.02
N GLU A 244 -4.99 -17.09 8.90
CA GLU A 244 -6.40 -16.82 8.60
C GLU A 244 -7.20 -18.08 8.26
N LYS A 245 -6.54 -19.14 7.74
CA LYS A 245 -7.12 -20.47 7.60
C LYS A 245 -7.29 -21.19 8.96
N GLY A 246 -6.67 -20.69 10.02
CA GLY A 246 -6.77 -21.22 11.39
C GLY A 246 -5.61 -22.12 11.82
N ASN A 247 -4.53 -22.21 11.04
CA ASN A 247 -3.35 -22.99 11.39
C ASN A 247 -2.24 -22.08 11.93
N ALA A 248 -2.33 -21.73 13.21
CA ALA A 248 -1.33 -20.92 13.89
C ALA A 248 0.05 -21.58 13.95
N TYR A 249 0.13 -22.93 13.97
CA TYR A 249 1.38 -23.66 14.00
C TYR A 249 2.19 -23.46 12.71
N ALA A 250 1.57 -23.68 11.55
CA ALA A 250 2.23 -23.48 10.26
C ALA A 250 2.68 -22.03 10.06
N ALA A 251 1.84 -21.06 10.45
CA ALA A 251 2.21 -19.65 10.42
C ALA A 251 3.42 -19.35 11.33
N ALA A 252 3.46 -19.94 12.55
CA ALA A 252 4.55 -19.75 13.49
C ALA A 252 5.88 -20.30 12.98
N GLU A 253 5.88 -21.50 12.37
CA GLU A 253 7.08 -22.13 11.78
C GLU A 253 7.66 -21.25 10.66
N ILE A 254 6.81 -20.75 9.74
CA ILE A 254 7.27 -19.88 8.66
C ILE A 254 7.84 -18.57 9.22
N LEU A 255 7.13 -17.93 10.15
CA LEU A 255 7.62 -16.68 10.76
C LEU A 255 8.88 -16.87 11.61
N ALA A 256 9.07 -18.04 12.22
CA ALA A 256 10.30 -18.34 12.96
C ALA A 256 11.53 -18.36 12.04
N GLU A 257 11.37 -18.91 10.83
CA GLU A 257 12.43 -18.91 9.82
C GLU A 257 12.73 -17.48 9.33
N VAL A 258 11.69 -16.69 9.06
CA VAL A 258 11.86 -15.27 8.66
C VAL A 258 12.50 -14.47 9.80
N ALA A 259 12.19 -14.78 11.06
CA ALA A 259 12.73 -14.09 12.23
C ALA A 259 14.25 -14.22 12.38
N GLU A 260 14.88 -15.21 11.74
CA GLU A 260 16.35 -15.31 11.67
C GLU A 260 16.98 -14.11 10.97
N ARG A 261 16.28 -13.55 9.97
CA ARG A 261 16.69 -12.36 9.21
C ARG A 261 16.07 -11.09 9.77
N GLU A 262 14.82 -11.15 10.21
CA GLU A 262 14.06 -10.03 10.78
C GLU A 262 13.70 -10.29 12.25
N ARG A 263 14.63 -9.95 13.14
CA ARG A 263 14.55 -10.30 14.58
C ARG A 263 13.32 -9.77 15.31
N SER A 264 12.69 -8.70 14.82
CA SER A 264 11.45 -8.16 15.39
C SER A 264 10.30 -9.18 15.39
N LEU A 265 10.34 -10.19 14.51
CA LEU A 265 9.31 -11.22 14.39
C LEU A 265 9.41 -12.33 15.44
N PHE A 266 10.49 -12.42 16.22
CA PHE A 266 10.59 -13.46 17.26
C PHE A 266 9.45 -13.39 18.26
N ALA A 267 9.01 -12.18 18.62
CA ALA A 267 7.94 -12.02 19.59
C ALA A 267 6.59 -12.47 19.03
N GLU A 268 6.33 -12.20 17.75
CA GLU A 268 5.10 -12.65 17.08
C GLU A 268 5.09 -14.17 16.89
N SER A 269 6.20 -14.74 16.39
CA SER A 269 6.32 -16.19 16.23
C SER A 269 6.20 -16.95 17.56
N ALA A 270 6.84 -16.45 18.64
CA ALA A 270 6.71 -17.03 19.97
C ALA A 270 5.25 -17.06 20.46
N GLU A 271 4.51 -15.97 20.24
CA GLU A 271 3.10 -15.88 20.61
C GLU A 271 2.23 -16.85 19.79
N LEU A 272 2.50 -17.00 18.50
CA LEU A 272 1.79 -17.96 17.66
C LEU A 272 2.05 -19.41 18.08
N PHE A 273 3.29 -19.79 18.41
CA PHE A 273 3.58 -21.11 18.96
C PHE A 273 2.87 -21.36 20.28
N ARG A 274 2.80 -20.35 21.17
CA ARG A 274 2.07 -20.45 22.43
C ARG A 274 0.59 -20.74 22.16
N ARG A 275 -0.04 -19.93 21.31
CA ARG A 275 -1.46 -20.08 20.92
C ARG A 275 -1.74 -21.40 20.20
N ALA A 276 -0.76 -21.94 19.47
CA ALA A 276 -0.85 -23.24 18.82
C ALA A 276 -0.65 -24.42 19.78
N GLY A 277 -0.41 -24.19 21.08
CA GLY A 277 -0.21 -25.26 22.07
C GLY A 277 1.22 -25.81 22.12
N HIS A 278 2.21 -25.05 21.64
CA HIS A 278 3.63 -25.41 21.64
C HIS A 278 4.47 -24.48 22.53
N PRO A 279 4.19 -24.41 23.85
CA PRO A 279 4.82 -23.44 24.74
C PRO A 279 6.33 -23.64 24.92
N MET A 280 6.85 -24.86 24.70
CA MET A 280 8.30 -25.09 24.69
C MET A 280 9.00 -24.39 23.51
N ARG A 281 8.42 -24.46 22.29
CA ARG A 281 8.92 -23.73 21.12
C ARG A 281 8.79 -22.22 21.32
N ALA A 282 7.65 -21.79 21.88
CA ALA A 282 7.43 -20.39 22.25
C ALA A 282 8.52 -19.88 23.22
N LEU A 283 8.88 -20.65 24.25
CA LEU A 283 9.92 -20.27 25.22
C LEU A 283 11.30 -20.13 24.55
N MET A 284 11.64 -21.04 23.63
CA MET A 284 12.89 -20.99 22.88
C MET A 284 13.01 -19.71 22.03
N LEU A 285 11.94 -19.32 21.33
CA LEU A 285 11.94 -18.09 20.54
C LEU A 285 11.84 -16.84 21.40
N ASN A 286 11.06 -16.88 22.48
CA ASN A 286 10.98 -15.80 23.45
C ASN A 286 12.36 -15.41 24.00
N ALA A 287 13.28 -16.38 24.19
CA ALA A 287 14.65 -16.10 24.61
C ALA A 287 15.40 -15.14 23.67
N ARG A 288 14.99 -15.07 22.40
CA ARG A 288 15.62 -14.28 21.32
C ARG A 288 14.92 -12.94 21.05
N VAL A 289 13.81 -12.66 21.73
CA VAL A 289 13.11 -11.37 21.63
C VAL A 289 14.01 -10.25 22.18
N GLU A 290 14.13 -9.16 21.42
CA GLU A 290 14.95 -7.97 21.73
C GLU A 290 14.21 -6.97 22.63
N ASP A 291 12.89 -6.77 22.39
CA ASP A 291 12.04 -5.97 23.25
C ASP A 291 11.90 -6.63 24.63
N SER A 292 12.57 -6.04 25.62
CA SER A 292 12.66 -6.59 26.97
C SER A 292 11.31 -6.64 27.68
N GLU A 293 10.46 -5.64 27.48
CA GLU A 293 9.15 -5.58 28.12
C GLU A 293 8.23 -6.67 27.55
N ARG A 294 8.12 -6.73 26.22
CA ARG A 294 7.32 -7.73 25.51
C ARG A 294 7.81 -9.15 25.81
N LYS A 295 9.14 -9.34 25.86
CA LYS A 295 9.78 -10.61 26.22
C LYS A 295 9.36 -11.10 27.60
N LEU A 296 9.43 -10.25 28.63
CA LEU A 296 9.08 -10.61 30.00
C LEU A 296 7.59 -10.94 30.13
N LYS A 297 6.71 -10.11 29.55
CA LYS A 297 5.26 -10.34 29.49
C LYS A 297 4.91 -11.71 28.90
N GLN A 298 5.44 -12.01 27.70
CA GLN A 298 5.23 -13.30 27.05
C GLN A 298 5.78 -14.47 27.87
N ARG A 299 6.97 -14.30 28.45
CA ARG A 299 7.63 -15.35 29.22
C ARG A 299 6.80 -15.80 30.42
N VAL A 300 6.18 -14.86 31.15
CA VAL A 300 5.28 -15.19 32.26
C VAL A 300 4.13 -16.08 31.75
N GLY A 301 3.45 -15.67 30.68
CA GLY A 301 2.35 -16.45 30.09
C GLY A 301 2.78 -17.86 29.66
N ILE A 302 3.92 -17.97 28.97
CA ILE A 302 4.49 -19.25 28.51
C ILE A 302 4.83 -20.16 29.70
N LEU A 303 5.47 -19.63 30.75
CA LEU A 303 5.86 -20.42 31.92
C LEU A 303 4.65 -20.87 32.74
N VAL A 304 3.60 -20.06 32.82
CA VAL A 304 2.31 -20.45 33.44
C VAL A 304 1.68 -21.62 32.70
N GLU A 305 1.65 -21.61 31.36
CA GLU A 305 1.16 -22.74 30.56
C GLU A 305 1.99 -24.01 30.74
N LEU A 306 3.32 -23.85 30.87
CA LEU A 306 4.25 -24.95 31.19
C LEU A 306 4.16 -25.41 32.65
N LYS A 307 3.32 -24.77 33.49
CA LYS A 307 3.20 -25.01 34.94
C LYS A 307 4.52 -24.85 35.69
N ARG A 308 5.43 -24.00 35.20
CA ARG A 308 6.75 -23.73 35.81
C ARG A 308 6.67 -22.56 36.80
N PHE A 309 5.89 -22.74 37.85
CA PHE A 309 5.54 -21.65 38.78
C PHE A 309 6.74 -21.10 39.55
N GLU A 310 7.72 -21.93 39.91
CA GLU A 310 8.95 -21.44 40.55
C GLU A 310 9.72 -20.45 39.66
N GLN A 311 9.76 -20.70 38.34
CA GLN A 311 10.41 -19.79 37.39
C GLN A 311 9.61 -18.48 37.25
N VAL A 312 8.28 -18.54 37.25
CA VAL A 312 7.43 -17.33 37.26
C VAL A 312 7.69 -16.50 38.52
N ALA A 313 7.69 -17.13 39.70
CA ALA A 313 7.99 -16.46 40.96
C ALA A 313 9.40 -15.83 40.96
N GLY A 314 10.39 -16.54 40.41
CA GLY A 314 11.76 -16.03 40.25
C GLY A 314 11.89 -14.80 39.35
N MET A 315 10.91 -14.51 38.50
CA MET A 315 10.90 -13.32 37.64
C MET A 315 10.46 -12.04 38.37
N GLU A 316 10.01 -12.11 39.64
CA GLU A 316 9.46 -10.95 40.36
C GLU A 316 10.39 -9.73 40.31
N SER A 317 11.69 -9.91 40.60
CA SER A 317 12.62 -8.79 40.63
C SER A 317 12.84 -8.17 39.25
N GLU A 318 12.87 -8.97 38.18
CA GLU A 318 13.02 -8.47 36.81
C GLU A 318 11.78 -7.69 36.38
N LEU A 319 10.59 -8.21 36.68
CA LEU A 319 9.31 -7.56 36.40
C LEU A 319 9.17 -6.24 37.17
N TYR A 320 9.59 -6.18 38.43
CA TYR A 320 9.61 -4.95 39.21
C TYR A 320 10.51 -3.88 38.59
N ARG A 321 11.76 -4.24 38.25
CA ARG A 321 12.72 -3.30 37.63
C ARG A 321 12.25 -2.80 36.27
N ALA A 322 11.55 -3.64 35.51
CA ALA A 322 10.97 -3.27 34.22
C ALA A 322 9.67 -2.45 34.34
N GLY A 323 9.19 -2.13 35.56
CA GLY A 323 7.91 -1.42 35.77
C GLY A 323 6.68 -2.27 35.42
N LEU A 324 6.87 -3.56 35.13
CA LEU A 324 5.81 -4.45 34.63
C LEU A 324 4.82 -4.88 35.69
N LEU A 325 5.12 -4.66 36.97
CA LEU A 325 4.13 -4.88 38.02
C LEU A 325 3.00 -3.83 37.97
N ALA A 326 3.05 -2.78 37.15
CA ALA A 326 1.84 -1.97 36.93
C ALA A 326 0.72 -2.78 36.23
N ASP A 327 1.07 -3.84 35.51
CA ASP A 327 0.15 -4.77 34.89
C ASP A 327 -0.41 -5.75 35.94
N GLU A 328 -1.68 -5.58 36.30
CA GLU A 328 -2.34 -6.41 37.32
C GLU A 328 -2.49 -7.88 36.91
N ASP A 329 -2.51 -8.21 35.61
CA ASP A 329 -2.57 -9.61 35.18
C ASP A 329 -1.23 -10.32 35.46
N LEU A 330 -0.11 -9.62 35.28
CA LEU A 330 1.21 -10.12 35.67
C LEU A 330 1.35 -10.22 37.20
N ARG A 331 0.83 -9.24 37.96
CA ARG A 331 0.80 -9.33 39.42
C ARG A 331 0.00 -10.54 39.89
N TYR A 332 -1.17 -10.78 39.31
CA TYR A 332 -1.99 -11.94 39.65
C TYR A 332 -1.27 -13.24 39.28
N ALA A 333 -0.60 -13.31 38.13
CA ALA A 333 0.19 -14.48 37.74
C ALA A 333 1.33 -14.78 38.74
N LEU A 334 2.03 -13.75 39.23
CA LEU A 334 3.03 -13.88 40.29
C LEU A 334 2.40 -14.37 41.61
N ALA A 335 1.27 -13.79 42.01
CA ALA A 335 0.54 -14.21 43.20
C ALA A 335 0.17 -15.70 43.12
N TYR A 336 -0.38 -16.13 41.98
CA TYR A 336 -0.69 -17.54 41.75
C TYR A 336 0.56 -18.43 41.76
N ALA A 337 1.67 -17.98 41.16
CA ALA A 337 2.92 -18.72 41.18
C ALA A 337 3.50 -18.89 42.60
N PHE A 338 3.49 -17.84 43.41
CA PHE A 338 3.89 -17.91 44.83
C PHE A 338 2.98 -18.81 45.66
N PHE A 339 1.67 -18.81 45.37
CA PHE A 339 0.72 -19.74 45.99
C PHE A 339 1.10 -21.20 45.70
N ARG A 340 1.41 -21.52 44.44
CA ARG A 340 1.87 -22.85 44.04
C ARG A 340 3.21 -23.25 44.67
N GLY A 341 4.05 -22.27 45.02
CA GLY A 341 5.29 -22.47 45.78
C GLY A 341 5.13 -22.39 47.30
N GLY A 342 3.92 -22.17 47.83
CA GLY A 342 3.64 -22.09 49.26
C GLY A 342 4.07 -20.79 49.97
N ASN A 343 4.50 -19.76 49.23
CA ASN A 343 4.91 -18.48 49.83
C ASN A 343 3.72 -17.53 50.00
N PHE A 344 2.89 -17.81 51.00
CA PHE A 344 1.63 -17.09 51.25
C PHE A 344 1.78 -15.61 51.59
N GLU A 345 2.91 -15.20 52.17
CA GLU A 345 3.21 -13.78 52.42
C GLU A 345 3.37 -13.01 51.11
N ALA A 346 4.14 -13.57 50.16
CA ALA A 346 4.31 -12.97 48.84
C ALA A 346 2.99 -12.92 48.06
N VAL A 347 2.13 -13.95 48.20
CA VAL A 347 0.79 -13.95 47.60
C VAL A 347 -0.01 -12.73 48.05
N GLU A 348 -0.13 -12.49 49.36
CA GLU A 348 -0.92 -11.36 49.87
C GLU A 348 -0.34 -10.00 49.47
N ARG A 349 0.98 -9.87 49.42
CA ARG A 349 1.64 -8.65 48.95
C ARG A 349 1.24 -8.31 47.50
N HIS A 350 1.10 -9.30 46.63
CA HIS A 350 0.65 -9.07 45.25
C HIS A 350 -0.86 -8.88 45.14
N LEU A 351 -1.66 -9.68 45.85
CA LEU A 351 -3.13 -9.58 45.81
C LEU A 351 -3.67 -8.29 46.44
N SER A 352 -2.99 -7.72 47.43
CA SER A 352 -3.40 -6.45 48.06
C SER A 352 -3.16 -5.23 47.16
N ALA A 353 -2.29 -5.36 46.16
CA ALA A 353 -2.02 -4.31 45.18
C ALA A 353 -2.97 -4.35 43.96
N LEU A 354 -3.88 -5.32 43.88
CA LEU A 354 -4.86 -5.41 42.79
C LEU A 354 -6.02 -4.44 43.05
N THR A 355 -6.44 -3.73 42.01
CA THR A 355 -7.56 -2.77 42.08
C THR A 355 -8.67 -3.10 41.09
N ARG A 356 -8.40 -3.92 40.08
CA ARG A 356 -9.37 -4.32 39.06
C ARG A 356 -10.43 -5.29 39.59
N SER A 357 -11.68 -5.00 39.22
CA SER A 357 -12.86 -5.73 39.70
C SER A 357 -12.94 -7.18 39.22
N ASP A 358 -12.47 -7.49 38.01
CA ASP A 358 -12.45 -8.84 37.46
C ASP A 358 -11.44 -9.76 38.18
N LEU A 359 -10.36 -9.17 38.70
CA LEU A 359 -9.33 -9.90 39.45
C LEU A 359 -9.69 -10.10 40.92
N PHE A 360 -10.56 -9.26 41.52
CA PHE A 360 -10.96 -9.44 42.92
C PHE A 360 -11.61 -10.80 43.18
N ARG A 361 -12.46 -11.30 42.28
CA ARG A 361 -13.05 -12.64 42.44
C ARG A 361 -11.98 -13.72 42.48
N LYS A 362 -10.99 -13.64 41.58
CA LYS A 362 -9.88 -14.58 41.50
C LYS A 362 -8.96 -14.47 42.73
N ALA A 363 -8.74 -13.26 43.23
CA ALA A 363 -7.96 -12.99 44.43
C ALA A 363 -8.64 -13.57 45.67
N THR A 364 -9.94 -13.33 45.86
CA THR A 364 -10.71 -13.89 46.98
C THR A 364 -10.68 -15.41 46.98
N GLU A 365 -10.83 -16.04 45.81
CA GLU A 365 -10.73 -17.50 45.72
C GLU A 365 -9.32 -17.99 46.07
N LEU A 366 -8.27 -17.31 45.61
CA LEU A 366 -6.89 -17.67 45.96
C LEU A 366 -6.63 -17.56 47.48
N ARG A 367 -7.16 -16.52 48.14
CA ARG A 367 -7.11 -16.38 49.60
C ARG A 367 -7.85 -17.48 50.34
N ARG A 368 -9.03 -17.87 49.84
CA ARG A 368 -9.80 -18.99 50.39
C ARG A 368 -8.99 -20.29 50.32
N LEU A 369 -8.39 -20.57 49.15
CA LEU A 369 -7.52 -21.73 48.97
C LEU A 369 -6.31 -21.72 49.92
N MET A 370 -5.69 -20.55 50.15
CA MET A 370 -4.60 -20.41 51.12
C MET A 370 -5.03 -20.73 52.55
N GLN A 371 -6.22 -20.26 52.98
CA GLN A 371 -6.78 -20.58 54.30
C GLN A 371 -7.00 -22.09 54.45
N ASP A 372 -7.58 -22.74 53.45
CA ASP A 372 -7.78 -24.19 53.43
C ASP A 372 -6.42 -24.94 53.54
N CYS A 373 -5.40 -24.52 52.77
CA CYS A 373 -4.04 -25.10 52.83
C CYS A 373 -3.37 -24.92 54.19
N SER A 374 -3.56 -23.76 54.85
CA SER A 374 -2.99 -23.49 56.18
C SER A 374 -3.59 -24.38 57.27
N GLY A 375 -4.85 -24.80 57.10
CA GLY A 375 -5.55 -25.71 58.01
C GLY A 375 -5.19 -27.19 57.79
N GLN A 376 -4.73 -27.56 56.58
CA GLN A 376 -4.40 -28.93 56.20
C GLN A 376 -3.14 -28.98 55.31
N ARG A 377 -1.95 -28.95 55.92
CA ARG A 377 -0.64 -28.87 55.22
C ARG A 377 -0.40 -29.86 54.07
N TRP A 378 -1.11 -30.98 54.01
CA TRP A 378 -0.91 -32.05 53.03
C TRP A 378 -1.78 -31.90 51.76
N THR A 379 -2.75 -30.99 51.75
CA THR A 379 -3.71 -30.85 50.63
C THR A 379 -3.20 -29.98 49.49
N CYS A 380 -2.01 -29.37 49.63
CA CYS A 380 -1.51 -28.38 48.68
C CYS A 380 -0.08 -28.71 48.25
N GLY A 381 0.05 -29.35 47.08
CA GLY A 381 1.27 -29.62 46.32
C GLY A 381 0.94 -29.79 44.84
#